data_AF-A0A0Q7E571-F1
#
_entry.id   AF-A0A0Q7E571-F1
#
_cell.length_a   1.000
_cell.length_b   1.000
_cell.length_c   1.000
_cell.angle_alpha   90.00
_cell.angle_beta   90.00
_cell.angle_gamma   90.00
#
_symmetry.space_group_name_H-M   'P 1'
#
loop_
_entity.id
_entity.type
_entity.pdbx_description
1 polymer ?
#
loop_
_entity_poly.entity_id
_entity_poly.type
_entity_poly.pdbx_seq_one_letter_code
_entity_poly.pdbx_strand_id
1 'polypeptide(L)'
;MPVASRLGLGAVASILLVLISGPVDAQTTASPAPTDLIAALEQFCIASNGDAAKVAALADAAGFSPVPQSMAPRIRNVTGAVTFMRTNDTDMTILMAGRMNRRMDREEVTLDLCGVSVQPTDHRALDQRLRQTMGFSPMRGGGFEAYAWVQTPTGRSVPENLSDATFLAMARTGQMRMVSLDREGRGSTLLYVLPRVD
;
A
#
# COMPACT_ATOMS: atom_id res chain seq x y z
N MET A 1 -2.94 49.77 70.93
CA MET A 1 -2.74 50.65 69.76
C MET A 1 -3.05 49.84 68.49
N PRO A 2 -3.58 50.48 67.42
CA PRO A 2 -4.92 50.19 66.90
C PRO A 2 -4.95 49.53 65.49
N VAL A 3 -6.12 48.96 65.13
CA VAL A 3 -6.85 49.06 63.83
C VAL A 3 -6.11 48.50 62.58
N ALA A 4 -6.64 47.57 61.79
CA ALA A 4 -7.84 47.78 60.97
C ALA A 4 -8.40 46.48 60.35
N SER A 5 -9.72 46.36 60.39
CA SER A 5 -10.54 45.57 59.47
C SER A 5 -10.42 46.08 58.03
N ARG A 6 -10.42 45.18 57.04
CA ARG A 6 -10.98 45.47 55.71
C ARG A 6 -11.76 44.27 55.17
N LEU A 7 -13.07 44.45 55.18
CA LEU A 7 -14.02 43.78 54.29
C LEU A 7 -13.76 44.23 52.84
N GLY A 8 -13.78 43.29 51.89
CA GLY A 8 -14.13 43.53 50.49
C GLY A 8 -15.04 42.37 50.06
N LEU A 9 -16.33 42.57 49.81
CA LEU A 9 -16.90 42.98 48.50
C LEU A 9 -16.09 42.33 47.36
N GLY A 10 -16.53 41.24 46.74
CA GLY A 10 -17.83 41.05 46.12
C GLY A 10 -17.67 41.31 44.62
N ALA A 11 -17.50 40.25 43.83
CA ALA A 11 -17.60 40.30 42.38
C ALA A 11 -18.25 39.01 41.87
N VAL A 12 -19.55 39.07 41.66
CA VAL A 12 -20.32 38.05 40.95
C VAL A 12 -20.00 38.23 39.47
N ALA A 13 -19.17 37.35 38.90
CA ALA A 13 -18.89 37.34 37.48
C ALA A 13 -20.06 36.67 36.74
N SER A 14 -20.90 37.48 36.11
CA SER A 14 -21.94 37.02 35.19
C SER A 14 -21.29 36.36 33.97
N ILE A 15 -21.43 35.04 33.86
CA ILE A 15 -21.05 34.26 32.67
C ILE A 15 -22.09 34.55 31.58
N LEU A 16 -21.73 35.41 30.62
CA LEU A 16 -22.49 35.67 29.41
C LEU A 16 -22.34 34.45 28.48
N LEU A 17 -23.35 33.57 28.46
CA LEU A 17 -23.44 32.47 27.50
C LEU A 17 -23.86 33.05 26.13
N VAL A 18 -22.88 33.43 25.32
CA VAL A 18 -23.13 33.85 23.93
C VAL A 18 -23.38 32.59 23.10
N LEU A 19 -24.65 32.30 22.82
CA LEU A 19 -25.07 31.31 21.83
C LEU A 19 -24.76 31.85 20.43
N ILE A 20 -23.53 31.61 19.96
CA ILE A 20 -23.14 31.91 18.58
C ILE A 20 -23.80 30.86 17.69
N SER A 21 -24.98 31.17 17.16
CA SER A 21 -25.62 30.41 16.07
C SER A 21 -24.82 30.66 14.79
N GLY A 22 -23.66 30.00 14.67
CA GLY A 22 -22.90 29.97 13.43
C GLY A 22 -23.71 29.27 12.33
N PRO A 23 -23.53 29.65 11.05
CA PRO A 23 -24.11 28.89 9.96
C PRO A 23 -23.65 27.45 10.10
N VAL A 24 -24.61 26.53 10.20
CA VAL A 24 -24.35 25.10 10.01
C VAL A 24 -24.02 24.97 8.53
N ASP A 25 -22.75 25.14 8.18
CA ASP A 25 -22.24 24.65 6.92
C ASP A 25 -22.56 23.17 6.90
N ALA A 26 -23.61 22.82 6.16
CA ALA A 26 -23.90 21.45 5.80
C ALA A 26 -22.67 20.97 5.03
N GLN A 27 -21.70 20.42 5.78
CA GLN A 27 -20.55 19.75 5.24
C GLN A 27 -21.09 18.62 4.39
N THR A 28 -21.25 18.92 3.11
CA THR A 28 -21.53 17.93 2.09
C THR A 28 -20.27 17.10 2.08
N THR A 29 -20.25 16.04 2.87
CA THR A 29 -19.20 15.03 2.87
C THR A 29 -19.20 14.44 1.48
N ALA A 30 -18.36 15.01 0.61
CA ALA A 30 -18.10 14.46 -0.70
C ALA A 30 -17.69 13.00 -0.48
N SER A 31 -18.40 12.08 -1.14
CA SER A 31 -18.03 10.67 -1.07
C SER A 31 -16.55 10.52 -1.42
N PRO A 32 -15.80 9.72 -0.65
CA PRO A 32 -14.38 9.53 -0.91
C PRO A 32 -14.17 9.06 -2.35
N ALA A 33 -13.16 9.62 -3.01
CA ALA A 33 -12.80 9.20 -4.36
C ALA A 33 -12.38 7.73 -4.36
N PRO A 34 -12.67 6.98 -5.45
CA PRO A 34 -12.19 5.61 -5.60
C PRO A 34 -10.68 5.53 -5.43
N THR A 35 -10.20 4.46 -4.79
CA THR A 35 -8.79 4.23 -4.53
C THR A 35 -8.02 4.08 -5.84
N ASP A 36 -7.03 4.94 -6.05
CA ASP A 36 -6.08 4.80 -7.15
C ASP A 36 -5.08 3.70 -6.83
N LEU A 37 -5.23 2.55 -7.50
CA LEU A 37 -4.43 1.36 -7.23
C LEU A 37 -2.93 1.55 -7.50
N ILE A 38 -2.56 2.36 -8.50
CA ILE A 38 -1.16 2.63 -8.83
C ILE A 38 -0.54 3.53 -7.75
N ALA A 39 -1.25 4.60 -7.36
CA ALA A 39 -0.78 5.47 -6.29
C ALA A 39 -0.68 4.73 -4.94
N ALA A 40 -1.63 3.84 -4.65
CA ALA A 40 -1.58 2.99 -3.46
C ALA A 40 -0.38 2.02 -3.50
N LEU A 41 -0.08 1.42 -4.65
CA LEU A 41 1.12 0.58 -4.81
C LEU A 41 2.41 1.39 -4.53
N GLU A 42 2.50 2.59 -5.07
CA GLU A 42 3.64 3.49 -4.85
C GLU A 42 3.79 3.84 -3.35
N GLN A 43 2.68 4.26 -2.74
CA GLN A 43 2.63 4.69 -1.35
C GLN A 43 2.99 3.56 -0.37
N PHE A 44 2.45 2.35 -0.57
CA PHE A 44 2.59 1.29 0.42
C PHE A 44 3.72 0.32 0.08
N CYS A 45 3.81 -0.13 -1.17
CA CYS A 45 4.70 -1.22 -1.55
C CYS A 45 6.07 -0.75 -2.03
N ILE A 46 6.11 0.28 -2.87
CA ILE A 46 7.37 0.80 -3.41
C ILE A 46 8.10 1.62 -2.33
N ALA A 47 7.40 2.52 -1.63
CA ALA A 47 8.00 3.34 -0.58
C ALA A 47 8.55 2.51 0.61
N SER A 48 7.92 1.38 0.93
CA SER A 48 8.42 0.45 1.95
C SER A 48 9.54 -0.47 1.43
N ASN A 49 9.75 -0.50 0.11
CA ASN A 49 10.57 -1.50 -0.56
C ASN A 49 10.21 -2.93 -0.10
N GLY A 50 8.92 -3.26 -0.12
CA GLY A 50 8.40 -4.58 0.24
C GLY A 50 8.55 -4.99 1.72
N ASP A 51 9.06 -4.11 2.58
CA ASP A 51 9.23 -4.39 4.01
C ASP A 51 7.89 -4.42 4.75
N ALA A 52 7.50 -5.59 5.25
CA ALA A 52 6.21 -5.81 5.88
C ALA A 52 5.95 -4.92 7.12
N ALA A 53 6.98 -4.60 7.91
CA ALA A 53 6.82 -3.75 9.09
C ALA A 53 6.59 -2.29 8.70
N LYS A 54 7.30 -1.79 7.68
CA LYS A 54 7.06 -0.46 7.12
C LYS A 54 5.69 -0.37 6.45
N VAL A 55 5.28 -1.40 5.71
CA VAL A 55 3.92 -1.50 5.14
C VAL A 55 2.87 -1.38 6.25
N ALA A 56 3.04 -2.12 7.35
CA ALA A 56 2.11 -2.06 8.49
C ALA A 56 2.01 -0.65 9.09
N ALA A 57 3.15 0.02 9.30
CA ALA A 57 3.15 1.38 9.84
C ALA A 57 2.47 2.39 8.89
N LEU A 58 2.70 2.28 7.58
CA LEU A 58 2.05 3.14 6.58
C LEU A 58 0.55 2.86 6.48
N ALA A 59 0.14 1.59 6.56
CA ALA A 59 -1.25 1.18 6.52
C ALA A 59 -2.04 1.74 7.72
N ASP A 60 -1.48 1.59 8.93
CA ASP A 60 -2.06 2.13 10.17
C ASP A 60 -2.22 3.65 10.08
N ALA A 61 -1.17 4.36 9.66
CA ALA A 61 -1.20 5.81 9.46
C ALA A 61 -2.24 6.26 8.40
N ALA A 62 -2.55 5.39 7.43
CA ALA A 62 -3.56 5.63 6.38
C ALA A 62 -4.97 5.16 6.76
N GLY A 63 -5.18 4.76 8.02
CA GLY A 63 -6.48 4.34 8.55
C GLY A 63 -6.94 2.96 8.09
N PHE A 64 -6.03 2.09 7.65
CA PHE A 64 -6.36 0.70 7.40
C PHE A 64 -6.47 -0.08 8.71
N SER A 65 -7.38 -1.05 8.74
CA SER A 65 -7.50 -1.98 9.87
C SER A 65 -6.75 -3.28 9.59
N PRO A 66 -6.04 -3.85 10.57
CA PRO A 66 -5.42 -5.18 10.40
C PRO A 66 -6.51 -6.23 10.20
N VAL A 67 -6.30 -7.12 9.22
CA VAL A 67 -7.20 -8.23 8.94
C VAL A 67 -6.85 -9.41 9.84
N PRO A 68 -7.81 -10.00 10.57
CA PRO A 68 -7.56 -11.21 11.34
C PRO A 68 -7.00 -12.33 10.45
N GLN A 69 -6.06 -13.12 10.97
CA GLN A 69 -5.39 -14.18 10.19
C GLN A 69 -6.38 -15.24 9.63
N SER A 70 -7.54 -15.41 10.26
CA SER A 70 -8.62 -16.29 9.76
C SER A 70 -9.28 -15.77 8.49
N MET A 71 -9.22 -14.47 8.24
CA MET A 71 -9.78 -13.78 7.07
C MET A 71 -8.72 -13.39 6.04
N ALA A 72 -7.45 -13.34 6.44
CA ALA A 72 -6.35 -13.02 5.53
C ALA A 72 -6.22 -14.09 4.43
N PRO A 73 -6.02 -13.70 3.15
CA PRO A 73 -5.80 -14.64 2.08
C PRO A 73 -4.62 -15.57 2.40
N ARG A 74 -4.86 -16.88 2.37
CA ARG A 74 -3.79 -17.87 2.58
C ARG A 74 -3.05 -18.08 1.28
N ILE A 75 -1.90 -17.42 1.13
CA ILE A 75 -1.01 -17.64 0.00
C ILE A 75 0.00 -18.73 0.36
N ARG A 76 0.03 -19.78 -0.46
CA ARG A 76 0.94 -20.90 -0.27
C ARG A 76 2.39 -20.41 -0.23
N ASN A 77 3.15 -20.89 0.75
CA ASN A 77 4.57 -20.58 0.95
C ASN A 77 4.88 -19.11 1.27
N VAL A 78 3.88 -18.28 1.58
CA VAL A 78 4.11 -16.95 2.15
C VAL A 78 4.21 -17.06 3.66
N THR A 79 5.27 -16.50 4.22
CA THR A 79 5.56 -16.41 5.65
C THR A 79 5.60 -14.96 6.09
N GLY A 80 5.37 -14.71 7.38
CA GLY A 80 5.42 -13.36 7.95
C GLY A 80 4.42 -12.38 7.31
N ALA A 81 3.31 -12.88 6.77
CA ALA A 81 2.34 -12.06 6.08
C ALA A 81 1.63 -11.11 7.06
N VAL A 82 1.57 -9.83 6.71
CA VAL A 82 0.68 -8.84 7.31
C VAL A 82 -0.41 -8.49 6.30
N THR A 83 -1.64 -8.32 6.75
CA THR A 83 -2.77 -7.99 5.87
C THR A 83 -3.61 -6.91 6.52
N PHE A 84 -4.01 -5.94 5.72
CA PHE A 84 -4.76 -4.76 6.12
C PHE A 84 -5.90 -4.55 5.15
N MET A 85 -7.00 -3.98 5.64
CA MET A 85 -8.18 -3.70 4.84
C MET A 85 -8.73 -2.33 5.21
N ARG A 86 -9.22 -1.65 4.19
CA ARG A 86 -10.00 -0.42 4.33
C ARG A 86 -11.18 -0.51 3.39
N THR A 87 -12.35 -0.19 3.91
CA THR A 87 -13.59 -0.15 3.11
C THR A 87 -14.15 1.26 3.20
N ASN A 88 -14.62 1.78 2.07
CA ASN A 88 -15.37 3.03 1.98
C ASN A 88 -16.65 2.79 1.16
N ASP A 89 -17.40 3.86 0.89
CA ASP A 89 -18.68 3.77 0.16
C ASP A 89 -18.53 3.30 -1.30
N THR A 90 -17.33 3.45 -1.88
CA THR A 90 -17.05 3.17 -3.29
C THR A 90 -16.23 1.90 -3.52
N ASP A 91 -15.37 1.53 -2.58
CA ASP A 91 -14.44 0.42 -2.74
C ASP A 91 -14.08 -0.29 -1.42
N MET A 92 -13.51 -1.48 -1.60
CA MET A 92 -12.73 -2.20 -0.60
C MET A 92 -11.30 -2.32 -1.10
N THR A 93 -10.36 -1.84 -0.29
CA THR A 93 -8.92 -1.94 -0.54
C THR A 93 -8.30 -2.94 0.44
N ILE A 94 -7.54 -3.90 -0.07
CA ILE A 94 -6.75 -4.85 0.70
C ILE A 94 -5.28 -4.60 0.41
N LEU A 95 -4.48 -4.52 1.47
CA LEU A 95 -3.03 -4.40 1.40
C LEU A 95 -2.41 -5.61 2.11
N MET A 96 -1.43 -6.24 1.48
CA MET A 96 -0.75 -7.39 2.06
C MET A 96 0.74 -7.30 1.77
N ALA A 97 1.59 -7.65 2.75
CA ALA A 97 3.01 -7.81 2.54
C ALA A 97 3.52 -9.07 3.25
N GLY A 98 4.56 -9.71 2.71
CA GLY A 98 5.12 -10.93 3.28
C GLY A 98 6.37 -11.39 2.54
N ARG A 99 6.79 -12.63 2.82
CA ARG A 99 7.96 -13.26 2.20
C ARG A 99 7.63 -14.64 1.67
N MET A 100 8.04 -14.93 0.44
CA MET A 100 7.89 -16.26 -0.18
C MET A 100 9.24 -16.78 -0.63
N ASN A 101 9.53 -18.04 -0.32
CA ASN A 101 10.70 -18.72 -0.87
C ASN A 101 10.26 -19.62 -2.03
N ARG A 102 11.02 -19.60 -3.12
CA ARG A 102 10.82 -20.48 -4.27
C ARG A 102 12.15 -21.06 -4.70
N ARG A 103 12.12 -22.34 -5.10
CA ARG A 103 13.25 -22.98 -5.75
C ARG A 103 13.17 -22.72 -7.26
N MET A 104 14.24 -22.21 -7.85
CA MET A 104 14.37 -22.02 -9.29
C MET A 104 15.70 -22.65 -9.72
N ASP A 105 15.62 -23.65 -10.59
CA ASP A 105 16.74 -24.56 -10.89
C ASP A 105 17.36 -25.16 -9.59
N ARG A 106 18.61 -24.79 -9.28
CA ARG A 106 19.35 -25.26 -8.10
C ARG A 106 19.45 -24.21 -6.99
N GLU A 107 18.84 -23.05 -7.17
CA GLU A 107 18.91 -21.92 -6.24
C GLU A 107 17.60 -21.71 -5.48
N GLU A 108 17.73 -21.22 -4.25
CA GLU A 108 16.60 -20.69 -3.47
C GLU A 108 16.51 -19.19 -3.71
N VAL A 109 15.33 -18.74 -4.14
CA VAL A 109 15.01 -17.34 -4.38
C VAL A 109 14.02 -16.92 -3.31
N THR A 110 14.40 -15.92 -2.52
CA THR A 110 13.52 -15.23 -1.59
C THR A 110 12.85 -14.07 -2.31
N LEU A 111 11.53 -13.97 -2.13
CA LEU A 111 10.67 -12.96 -2.73
C LEU A 111 10.02 -12.17 -1.58
N ASP A 112 10.49 -10.94 -1.34
CA ASP A 112 9.72 -10.00 -0.51
C ASP A 112 8.60 -9.43 -1.40
N LEU A 113 7.35 -9.58 -0.97
CA LEU A 113 6.17 -9.27 -1.76
C LEU A 113 5.28 -8.29 -1.01
N CYS A 114 4.75 -7.31 -1.73
CA CYS A 114 3.70 -6.41 -1.26
C CYS A 114 2.66 -6.23 -2.37
N GLY A 115 1.39 -6.39 -2.04
CA GLY A 115 0.29 -6.28 -2.97
C GLY A 115 -0.79 -5.34 -2.47
N VAL A 116 -1.35 -4.54 -3.39
CA VAL A 116 -2.56 -3.77 -3.15
C VAL A 116 -3.65 -4.32 -4.07
N SER A 117 -4.82 -4.58 -3.51
CA SER A 117 -6.01 -5.02 -4.24
C SER A 117 -7.14 -4.03 -4.00
N VAL A 118 -7.90 -3.70 -5.05
CA VAL A 118 -9.09 -2.84 -4.97
C VAL A 118 -10.25 -3.52 -5.70
N GLN A 119 -11.43 -3.45 -5.09
CA GLN A 119 -12.67 -3.90 -5.69
C GLN A 119 -13.80 -2.88 -5.45
N PRO A 120 -14.57 -2.49 -6.48
CA PRO A 120 -14.42 -2.87 -7.89
C PRO A 120 -13.28 -2.12 -8.61
N THR A 121 -12.78 -2.66 -9.71
CA THR A 121 -11.77 -2.01 -10.57
C THR A 121 -12.15 -2.07 -12.06
N ASP A 122 -11.87 -1.00 -12.81
CA ASP A 122 -11.86 -1.01 -14.28
C ASP A 122 -10.53 -1.57 -14.78
N HIS A 123 -10.53 -2.86 -15.13
CA HIS A 123 -9.35 -3.61 -15.57
C HIS A 123 -8.66 -2.99 -16.79
N ARG A 124 -9.44 -2.46 -17.74
CA ARG A 124 -8.90 -1.94 -19.00
C ARG A 124 -8.23 -0.59 -18.78
N ALA A 125 -8.89 0.29 -18.04
CA ALA A 125 -8.34 1.59 -17.68
C ALA A 125 -7.06 1.42 -16.85
N LEU A 126 -7.07 0.49 -15.88
CA LEU A 126 -5.91 0.18 -15.05
C LEU A 126 -4.72 -0.33 -15.88
N ASP A 127 -4.94 -1.30 -16.78
CA ASP A 127 -3.88 -1.86 -17.63
C ASP A 127 -3.21 -0.79 -18.49
N GLN A 128 -4.01 0.08 -19.11
CA GLN A 128 -3.52 1.18 -19.94
C GLN A 128 -2.69 2.16 -19.10
N ARG A 129 -3.20 2.57 -17.93
CA ARG A 129 -2.48 3.49 -17.03
C ARG A 129 -1.18 2.87 -16.53
N LEU A 130 -1.19 1.58 -16.16
CA LEU A 130 0.01 0.87 -15.72
C LEU A 130 1.07 0.82 -16.82
N ARG A 131 0.68 0.49 -18.05
CA ARG A 131 1.60 0.48 -19.20
C ARG A 131 2.23 1.86 -19.45
N GLN A 132 1.43 2.92 -19.39
CA GLN A 132 1.91 4.30 -19.50
C GLN A 132 2.89 4.65 -18.38
N THR A 133 2.58 4.25 -17.15
CA THR A 133 3.42 4.50 -15.96
C THR A 133 4.75 3.75 -16.03
N MET A 134 4.75 2.51 -16.52
CA MET A 134 5.96 1.70 -16.60
C MET A 134 6.89 2.11 -17.75
N GLY A 135 6.34 2.56 -18.88
CA GLY A 135 7.11 3.07 -20.02
C GLY A 135 7.78 1.98 -20.87
N PHE A 136 7.50 0.70 -20.59
CA PHE A 136 7.95 -0.46 -21.38
C PHE A 136 6.90 -1.57 -21.33
N SER A 137 6.99 -2.57 -22.20
CA SER A 137 6.04 -3.67 -22.24
C SER A 137 6.26 -4.67 -21.11
N PRO A 138 5.20 -5.28 -20.54
CA PRO A 138 5.38 -6.35 -19.58
C PRO A 138 5.96 -7.59 -20.27
N MET A 139 6.67 -8.41 -19.49
CA MET A 139 7.26 -9.66 -19.94
C MET A 139 6.44 -10.84 -19.43
N ARG A 140 6.43 -11.91 -20.22
CA ARG A 140 5.80 -13.19 -19.85
C ARG A 140 6.87 -14.22 -19.50
N GLY A 141 6.72 -14.87 -18.35
CA GLY A 141 7.62 -15.92 -17.89
C GLY A 141 7.01 -16.67 -16.71
N GLY A 142 7.29 -17.96 -16.56
CA GLY A 142 6.85 -18.74 -15.39
C GLY A 142 5.34 -18.77 -15.13
N GLY A 143 4.51 -18.55 -16.16
CA GLY A 143 3.05 -18.52 -16.05
C GLY A 143 2.45 -17.20 -15.55
N PHE A 144 3.23 -16.12 -15.46
CA PHE A 144 2.74 -14.80 -15.08
C PHE A 144 3.26 -13.71 -16.04
N GLU A 145 2.59 -12.56 -16.02
CA GLU A 145 2.97 -11.35 -16.76
C GLU A 145 3.40 -10.27 -15.76
N ALA A 146 4.60 -9.71 -15.96
CA ALA A 146 5.15 -8.70 -15.06
C ALA A 146 6.05 -7.70 -15.79
N TYR A 147 6.06 -6.47 -15.29
CA TYR A 147 7.09 -5.49 -15.59
C TYR A 147 8.27 -5.76 -14.67
N ALA A 148 9.40 -6.25 -15.19
CA ALA A 148 10.59 -6.53 -14.40
C ALA A 148 11.77 -5.67 -14.84
N TRP A 149 12.57 -5.20 -13.87
CA TRP A 149 13.76 -4.40 -14.13
C TRP A 149 14.80 -4.59 -13.01
N VAL A 150 16.04 -4.23 -13.30
CA VAL A 150 17.08 -4.01 -12.28
C VAL A 150 17.14 -2.52 -12.01
N GLN A 151 17.06 -2.14 -10.73
CA GLN A 151 17.26 -0.76 -10.31
C GLN A 151 18.76 -0.42 -10.41
N THR A 152 19.10 0.62 -11.17
CA THR A 152 20.46 1.15 -11.30
C THR A 152 20.53 2.58 -10.75
N PRO A 153 21.74 3.13 -10.53
CA PRO A 153 21.89 4.53 -10.12
C PRO A 153 21.34 5.53 -11.15
N THR A 154 21.30 5.16 -12.43
CA THR A 154 20.87 6.01 -13.54
C THR A 154 19.42 5.76 -13.96
N GLY A 155 18.74 4.75 -13.40
CA GLY A 155 17.34 4.46 -13.71
C GLY A 155 17.00 2.97 -13.66
N ARG A 156 16.21 2.52 -14.63
CA ARG A 156 15.75 1.13 -14.75
C ARG A 156 16.48 0.45 -15.92
N SER A 157 17.08 -0.71 -15.65
CA SER A 157 17.59 -1.60 -16.71
C SER A 157 16.57 -2.71 -16.95
N VAL A 158 16.00 -2.76 -18.15
CA VAL A 158 14.94 -3.71 -18.52
C VAL A 158 15.56 -4.78 -19.42
N PRO A 159 15.43 -6.07 -19.10
CA PRO A 159 15.93 -7.12 -19.96
C PRO A 159 15.03 -7.30 -21.20
N GLU A 160 15.58 -7.82 -22.29
CA GLU A 160 14.79 -8.12 -23.50
C GLU A 160 13.82 -9.29 -23.29
N ASN A 161 14.17 -10.24 -22.42
CA ASN A 161 13.34 -11.36 -22.02
C ASN A 161 13.56 -11.73 -20.55
N LEU A 162 12.61 -12.45 -19.97
CA LEU A 162 12.68 -12.93 -18.59
C LEU A 162 12.78 -14.47 -18.55
N SER A 163 13.84 -15.01 -19.16
CA SER A 163 14.21 -16.44 -18.97
C SER A 163 14.59 -16.72 -17.51
N ASP A 164 14.52 -17.97 -17.06
CA ASP A 164 14.94 -18.36 -15.69
C ASP A 164 16.40 -17.95 -15.40
N ALA A 165 17.28 -18.11 -16.39
CA ALA A 165 18.69 -17.69 -16.26
C ALA A 165 18.82 -16.17 -16.12
N THR A 166 18.07 -15.40 -16.92
CA THR A 166 18.01 -13.93 -16.82
C THR A 166 17.43 -13.50 -15.47
N PHE A 167 16.34 -14.13 -15.03
CA PHE A 167 15.70 -13.87 -13.74
C PHE A 167 16.69 -14.10 -12.60
N LEU A 168 17.36 -15.25 -12.56
CA LEU A 168 18.36 -15.56 -11.53
C LEU A 168 19.53 -14.56 -11.57
N ALA A 169 20.03 -14.22 -12.75
CA ALA A 169 21.08 -13.22 -12.90
C ALA A 169 20.66 -11.85 -12.34
N MET A 170 19.43 -11.41 -12.61
CA MET A 170 18.87 -10.17 -12.04
C MET A 170 18.66 -10.29 -10.53
N ALA A 171 18.11 -11.39 -10.03
CA ALA A 171 17.84 -11.60 -8.60
C ALA A 171 19.14 -11.61 -7.78
N ARG A 172 20.24 -12.16 -8.30
CA ARG A 172 21.56 -12.12 -7.65
C ARG A 172 22.11 -10.71 -7.46
N THR A 173 21.61 -9.71 -8.19
CA THR A 173 21.99 -8.31 -7.97
C THR A 173 21.40 -7.73 -6.68
N GLY A 174 20.34 -8.33 -6.13
CA GLY A 174 19.53 -7.77 -5.04
C GLY A 174 18.76 -6.49 -5.41
N GLN A 175 18.90 -6.03 -6.67
CA GLN A 175 18.27 -4.81 -7.19
C GLN A 175 17.14 -5.12 -8.17
N MET A 176 16.77 -6.39 -8.34
CA MET A 176 15.62 -6.77 -9.15
C MET A 176 14.32 -6.27 -8.53
N ARG A 177 13.43 -5.74 -9.37
CA ARG A 177 12.11 -5.24 -9.05
C ARG A 177 11.11 -5.77 -10.06
N MET A 178 9.92 -6.10 -9.59
CA MET A 178 8.83 -6.55 -10.45
C MET A 178 7.52 -5.91 -10.03
N VAL A 179 6.69 -5.56 -11.01
CA VAL A 179 5.28 -5.22 -10.82
C VAL A 179 4.44 -6.14 -11.70
N SER A 180 3.49 -6.87 -11.12
CA SER A 180 2.50 -7.65 -11.86
C SER A 180 1.09 -7.14 -11.60
N LEU A 181 0.22 -7.29 -12.59
CA LEU A 181 -1.20 -7.00 -12.49
C LEU A 181 -1.96 -8.33 -12.55
N ASP A 182 -2.68 -8.64 -11.48
CA ASP A 182 -3.60 -9.77 -11.41
C ASP A 182 -5.06 -9.28 -11.45
N ARG A 183 -5.92 -10.06 -12.07
CA ARG A 183 -7.35 -9.73 -12.28
C ARG A 183 -8.19 -10.85 -11.72
N GLU A 184 -8.96 -10.57 -10.67
CA GLU A 184 -9.82 -11.55 -10.02
C GLU A 184 -11.25 -11.01 -9.89
N GLY A 185 -12.19 -11.61 -10.62
CA GLY A 185 -13.58 -11.19 -10.63
C GLY A 185 -13.75 -9.69 -10.91
N ARG A 186 -14.27 -8.96 -9.92
CA ARG A 186 -14.50 -7.51 -10.01
C ARG A 186 -13.32 -6.66 -9.51
N GLY A 187 -12.30 -7.27 -8.93
CA GLY A 187 -11.15 -6.57 -8.35
C GLY A 187 -9.87 -6.77 -9.17
N SER A 188 -8.90 -5.89 -8.95
CA SER A 188 -7.55 -6.03 -9.50
C SER A 188 -6.53 -5.91 -8.39
N THR A 189 -5.41 -6.62 -8.54
CA THR A 189 -4.31 -6.59 -7.59
C THR A 189 -3.03 -6.18 -8.32
N LEU A 190 -2.35 -5.14 -7.84
CA LEU A 190 -0.98 -4.88 -8.22
C LEU A 190 -0.04 -5.50 -7.19
N LEU A 191 0.89 -6.33 -7.66
CA LEU A 191 1.90 -6.98 -6.83
C LEU A 191 3.27 -6.39 -7.13
N TYR A 192 3.94 -5.86 -6.12
CA TYR A 192 5.34 -5.48 -6.16
C TYR A 192 6.18 -6.57 -5.49
N VAL A 193 7.20 -7.05 -6.21
CA VAL A 193 8.03 -8.18 -5.78
C VAL A 193 9.50 -7.82 -5.87
N LEU A 194 10.26 -8.22 -4.85
CA LEU A 194 11.70 -8.06 -4.72
C LEU A 194 12.40 -9.43 -4.66
N PRO A 195 12.82 -9.98 -5.81
CA PRO A 195 13.57 -11.21 -5.83
C PRO A 195 15.02 -11.02 -5.38
N ARG A 196 15.51 -11.95 -4.55
CA ARG A 196 16.92 -12.13 -4.22
C ARG A 196 17.28 -13.60 -4.15
N VAL A 197 18.51 -13.94 -4.55
CA VAL A 197 19.10 -15.24 -4.27
C VAL A 197 19.81 -15.15 -2.93
N ASP A 198 19.49 -16.06 -2.02
CA ASP A 198 20.15 -16.18 -0.71
C ASP A 198 21.32 -17.19 -0.76
#